data_AF-A0A388SJA5-F1
#
_entry.id   AF-A0A388SJA5-F1
#
_cell.length_a   1.000
_cell.length_b   1.000
_cell.length_c   1.000
_cell.angle_alpha   90.00
_cell.angle_beta   90.00
_cell.angle_gamma   90.00
#
_symmetry.space_group_name_H-M   'P 1'
#
loop_
_entity.id
_entity.type
_entity.pdbx_description
1 polymer ?
#
loop_
_entity_poly.entity_id
_entity_poly.type
_entity_poly.pdbx_seq_one_letter_code
_entity_poly.pdbx_strand_id
1 'polypeptide(L)'
;MPTCVRCGKCCAALHLLVVAAEDVARWRREGREDILRRVGETPATRGEGGTVHDVWLSPRADGGGSGGGDDGHCPWLRHTPDGLSACAIHSTKPILCRDYPPGCEQARRIGCQALP
;
A
#
# COMPACT_ATOMS: atom_id res chain seq x y z
N MET A 1 4.60 11.93 13.16
CA MET A 1 4.49 10.47 12.99
C MET A 1 5.86 9.83 13.26
N PRO A 2 5.98 8.74 14.05
CA PRO A 2 7.27 8.07 14.26
C PRO A 2 7.93 7.62 12.95
N THR A 3 9.26 7.67 12.93
CA THR A 3 10.07 7.20 11.79
C THR A 3 10.00 5.67 11.70
N CYS A 4 9.77 5.14 10.50
CA CYS A 4 9.65 3.70 10.28
C CYS A 4 10.93 2.95 10.70
N VAL A 5 10.82 2.04 11.67
CA VAL A 5 11.92 1.17 12.15
C VAL A 5 11.96 -0.20 11.46
N ARG A 6 11.30 -0.34 10.30
CA ARG A 6 11.31 -1.57 9.49
C ARG A 6 10.74 -2.81 10.20
N CYS A 7 9.82 -2.63 11.15
CA CYS A 7 9.18 -3.75 11.87
C CYS A 7 8.17 -4.58 11.05
N GLY A 8 7.76 -4.11 9.86
CA GLY A 8 6.87 -4.86 8.96
C GLY A 8 5.39 -4.92 9.35
N LYS A 9 5.01 -4.53 10.56
CA LYS A 9 3.64 -4.67 11.09
C LYS A 9 2.57 -3.99 10.24
N CYS A 10 2.82 -2.75 9.82
CA CYS A 10 1.90 -2.03 8.93
C CYS A 10 1.80 -2.69 7.55
N CYS A 11 2.90 -3.19 6.99
CA CYS A 11 2.90 -3.85 5.68
C CYS A 11 2.19 -5.20 5.73
N ALA A 12 2.28 -5.94 6.84
CA ALA A 12 1.54 -7.18 7.04
C ALA A 12 0.05 -6.90 7.20
N ALA A 13 -0.33 -5.91 8.01
CA ALA A 13 -1.75 -5.59 8.25
C ALA A 13 -2.40 -4.72 7.14
N LEU A 14 -1.77 -4.56 5.98
CA LEU A 14 -2.28 -3.71 4.90
C LEU A 14 -2.93 -4.58 3.82
N HIS A 15 -4.24 -4.44 3.66
CA HIS A 15 -5.02 -5.22 2.71
C HIS A 15 -5.53 -4.32 1.58
N LEU A 16 -6.38 -3.34 1.85
CA LEU A 16 -6.93 -2.46 0.80
C LEU A 16 -6.62 -1.01 1.12
N LEU A 17 -6.11 -0.27 0.16
CA LEU A 17 -5.81 1.15 0.29
C LEU A 17 -6.26 1.89 -0.95
N VAL A 18 -6.73 3.11 -0.75
CA VAL A 18 -6.88 4.09 -1.83
C VAL A 18 -5.61 4.93 -1.89
N VAL A 19 -5.04 5.09 -3.08
CA VAL A 19 -3.90 5.99 -3.30
C VAL A 19 -4.34 7.24 -4.07
N ALA A 20 -3.52 8.28 -3.97
CA ALA A 20 -3.74 9.51 -4.70
C ALA A 20 -3.53 9.30 -6.21
N ALA A 21 -4.25 10.04 -7.05
CA ALA A 21 -4.10 9.97 -8.51
C ALA A 21 -2.66 10.32 -8.94
N GLU A 22 -1.97 11.17 -8.17
CA GLU A 22 -0.57 11.55 -8.38
C GLU A 22 0.40 10.37 -8.22
N ASP A 23 0.09 9.42 -7.33
CA ASP A 23 0.89 8.19 -7.18
C ASP A 23 0.77 7.33 -8.44
N VAL A 24 -0.46 7.15 -8.95
CA VAL A 24 -0.72 6.40 -10.19
C VAL A 24 -0.08 7.08 -11.40
N ALA A 25 -0.25 8.40 -11.53
CA ALA A 25 0.37 9.18 -12.60
C ALA A 25 1.91 9.10 -12.55
N ARG A 26 2.50 9.09 -11.35
CA ARG A 26 3.94 8.87 -11.18
C ARG A 26 4.35 7.47 -11.65
N TRP A 27 3.65 6.41 -11.22
CA TRP A 27 3.98 5.04 -11.64
C TRP A 27 3.86 4.81 -13.14
N ARG A 28 2.88 5.45 -13.81
CA ARG A 28 2.77 5.45 -15.28
C ARG A 28 3.98 6.10 -15.94
N ARG A 29 4.44 7.26 -15.45
CA ARG A 29 5.65 7.93 -15.96
C ARG A 29 6.93 7.14 -15.72
N GLU A 30 7.00 6.42 -14.61
CA GLU A 30 8.13 5.55 -14.26
C GLU A 30 8.09 4.19 -14.98
N GLY A 31 7.04 3.88 -15.74
CA GLY A 31 6.89 2.58 -16.42
C GLY A 31 6.74 1.39 -15.45
N ARG A 32 6.17 1.62 -14.26
CA ARG A 32 6.04 0.61 -13.20
C ARG A 32 4.81 -0.28 -13.39
N GLU A 33 4.80 -1.02 -14.49
CA GLU A 33 3.73 -1.97 -14.82
C GLU A 33 3.53 -3.04 -13.74
N ASP A 34 4.58 -3.38 -13.01
CA ASP A 34 4.55 -4.30 -11.86
C ASP A 34 3.69 -3.78 -10.70
N ILE A 35 3.61 -2.44 -10.55
CA ILE A 35 2.74 -1.72 -9.62
C ILE A 35 1.35 -1.54 -10.22
N LEU A 36 1.27 -1.02 -11.46
CA LEU A 36 0.01 -0.65 -12.11
C LEU A 36 -0.96 -1.83 -12.28
N ARG A 37 -0.45 -3.04 -12.54
CA ARG A 37 -1.28 -4.26 -12.61
C ARG A 37 -2.00 -4.63 -11.30
N ARG A 38 -1.65 -3.96 -10.20
CA ARG A 38 -2.25 -4.14 -8.86
C ARG A 38 -3.08 -2.92 -8.42
N VAL A 39 -3.37 -2.01 -9.36
CA VAL A 39 -4.21 -0.84 -9.15
C VAL A 39 -5.55 -1.08 -9.83
N GLY A 40 -6.64 -0.94 -9.09
CA GLY A 40 -8.00 -0.89 -9.61
C GLY A 40 -8.45 0.56 -9.73
N GLU A 41 -9.01 0.92 -10.88
CA GLU A 41 -9.56 2.25 -11.13
C GLU A 41 -11.08 2.13 -11.22
N THR A 42 -11.80 2.69 -10.23
CA THR A 42 -13.26 2.69 -10.20
C THR A 42 -13.79 4.12 -10.25
N PRO A 43 -14.84 4.41 -11.04
CA PRO A 43 -15.49 5.72 -10.98
C PRO A 43 -16.01 5.97 -9.57
N ALA A 44 -15.74 7.15 -9.00
CA ALA A 44 -16.28 7.51 -7.70
C ALA A 44 -17.82 7.49 -7.76
N THR A 45 -18.47 6.70 -6.90
CA THR A 45 -19.92 6.65 -6.86
C THR A 45 -20.47 7.80 -6.02
N ARG A 46 -21.25 8.68 -6.68
CA ARG A 46 -22.18 9.69 -6.13
C ARG A 46 -21.57 11.06 -5.80
N GLY A 47 -21.88 12.06 -6.65
CA GLY A 47 -21.80 13.49 -6.35
C GLY A 47 -20.44 14.17 -6.48
N GLU A 48 -19.35 13.43 -6.27
CA GLU A 48 -17.99 13.90 -6.46
C GLU A 48 -17.41 13.26 -7.72
N GLY A 49 -17.25 14.04 -8.79
CA GLY A 49 -16.58 13.54 -9.99
C GLY A 49 -15.15 13.09 -9.65
N GLY A 50 -14.72 11.94 -10.19
CA GLY A 50 -13.36 11.44 -9.97
C GLY A 50 -13.22 9.94 -10.16
N THR A 51 -11.97 9.47 -9.99
CA THR A 51 -11.59 8.05 -10.04
C THR A 51 -10.97 7.67 -8.70
N VAL A 52 -11.45 6.59 -8.11
CA VAL A 52 -10.85 5.95 -6.94
C VAL A 52 -9.80 4.96 -7.43
N HIS A 53 -8.61 5.01 -6.83
CA HIS A 53 -7.50 4.13 -7.16
C HIS A 53 -7.22 3.19 -5.99
N ASP A 54 -7.89 2.04 -5.98
CA ASP A 54 -7.63 0.98 -5.02
C ASP A 54 -6.32 0.26 -5.37
N VAL A 55 -5.48 -0.05 -4.39
CA VAL A 55 -4.18 -0.69 -4.62
C VAL A 55 -3.98 -1.96 -3.82
N TRP A 56 -2.95 -2.67 -4.27
CA TRP A 56 -2.50 -3.97 -3.77
C TRP A 56 -3.54 -5.05 -4.00
N LEU A 57 -4.31 -4.90 -5.08
CA LEU A 57 -5.22 -5.92 -5.54
C LEU A 57 -4.42 -7.14 -6.00
N SER A 58 -4.82 -8.30 -5.50
CA SER A 58 -4.43 -9.57 -6.10
C SER A 58 -5.08 -9.67 -7.49
N PRO A 59 -4.30 -9.85 -8.58
CA PRO A 59 -4.86 -10.03 -9.91
C PRO A 59 -5.69 -11.32 -9.95
N ARG A 60 -7.00 -11.23 -10.18
CA ARG A 60 -7.84 -12.42 -10.40
C ARG A 60 -8.28 -12.50 -11.85
N ALA A 61 -8.48 -13.73 -12.33
CA ALA A 61 -8.92 -14.01 -13.69
C ALA A 61 -10.37 -13.55 -13.98
N ASP A 62 -11.17 -13.32 -12.94
CA ASP A 62 -12.59 -12.92 -13.02
C ASP A 62 -12.81 -11.40 -13.03
N GLY A 63 -11.74 -10.61 -13.04
CA GLY A 63 -11.83 -9.15 -13.03
C GLY A 63 -12.16 -8.54 -11.66
N GLY A 64 -12.31 -9.36 -10.60
CA GLY A 64 -12.36 -8.90 -9.22
C GLY A 64 -10.98 -8.84 -8.58
N GLY A 65 -10.81 -8.08 -7.49
CA GLY A 65 -9.57 -8.08 -6.70
C GLY A 65 -9.89 -8.07 -5.21
N SER A 66 -9.24 -8.93 -4.43
CA SER A 66 -9.15 -8.73 -2.97
C SER A 66 -7.94 -7.86 -2.66
N GLY A 67 -8.10 -6.97 -1.68
CA GLY A 67 -6.95 -6.28 -1.08
C GLY A 67 -6.02 -7.26 -0.37
N GLY A 68 -4.75 -6.90 -0.34
CA GLY A 68 -3.63 -7.75 0.04
C GLY A 68 -3.18 -8.48 -1.21
N GLY A 69 -1.87 -8.61 -1.37
CA GLY A 69 -1.31 -9.55 -2.33
C GLY A 69 -1.80 -10.98 -2.08
N ASP A 70 -1.22 -11.93 -2.78
CA ASP A 70 -1.76 -13.30 -2.87
C ASP A 70 -1.91 -14.01 -1.50
N ASP A 71 -1.22 -13.53 -0.46
CA ASP A 71 -1.22 -14.04 0.92
C ASP A 71 -1.98 -13.14 1.92
N GLY A 72 -2.67 -12.10 1.45
CA GLY A 72 -3.40 -11.15 2.29
C GLY A 72 -2.54 -10.04 2.93
N HIS A 73 -1.25 -9.96 2.59
CA HIS A 73 -0.33 -8.92 3.06
C HIS A 73 0.08 -7.98 1.92
N CYS A 74 0.80 -6.90 2.22
CA CYS A 74 1.35 -6.02 1.17
C CYS A 74 2.27 -6.81 0.21
N PRO A 75 2.02 -6.79 -1.12
CA PRO A 75 2.80 -7.56 -2.10
C PRO A 75 4.26 -7.10 -2.23
N TRP A 76 4.59 -5.94 -1.66
CA TRP A 76 5.93 -5.35 -1.67
C TRP A 76 6.68 -5.58 -0.35
N LEU A 77 6.07 -6.24 0.63
CA LEU A 77 6.72 -6.65 1.86
C LEU A 77 7.80 -7.68 1.55
N ARG A 78 9.02 -7.43 2.01
CA ARG A 78 10.14 -8.36 1.98
C ARG A 78 10.69 -8.53 3.38
N HIS A 79 11.21 -9.70 3.69
CA HIS A 79 12.00 -9.95 4.89
C HIS A 79 13.48 -9.90 4.51
N THR A 80 14.29 -9.27 5.35
CA THR A 80 15.73 -9.16 5.16
C THR A 80 16.47 -10.12 6.11
N PRO A 81 17.71 -10.53 5.79
CA PRO A 81 18.46 -11.51 6.59
C PRO A 81 18.74 -11.07 8.03
N ASP A 82 18.72 -9.77 8.29
CA ASP A 82 18.84 -9.15 9.62
C ASP A 82 17.56 -9.29 10.49
N GLY A 83 16.53 -9.99 10.00
CA GLY A 83 15.25 -10.17 10.69
C GLY A 83 14.30 -8.97 10.58
N LEU A 84 14.67 -7.94 9.82
CA LEU A 84 13.81 -6.77 9.58
C LEU A 84 12.95 -6.94 8.31
N SER A 85 12.10 -5.95 8.04
CA SER A 85 11.34 -5.87 6.80
C SER A 85 11.89 -4.81 5.85
N ALA A 86 11.65 -4.99 4.55
CA ALA A 86 11.95 -4.00 3.52
C ALA A 86 10.74 -3.83 2.60
N CYS A 87 10.60 -2.63 2.02
CA CYS A 87 9.61 -2.36 0.98
C CYS A 87 10.32 -2.46 -0.37
N ALA A 88 9.91 -3.39 -1.22
CA ALA A 88 10.50 -3.58 -2.55
C ALA A 88 10.29 -2.36 -3.48
N ILE A 89 9.36 -1.46 -3.15
CA ILE A 89 9.09 -0.21 -3.89
C ILE A 89 9.43 1.03 -3.07
N HIS A 90 10.37 0.93 -2.12
CA HIS A 90 10.65 2.00 -1.16
C HIS A 90 10.81 3.39 -1.78
N SER A 91 11.49 3.50 -2.92
CA SER A 91 11.76 4.76 -3.62
C SER A 91 10.51 5.42 -4.22
N THR A 92 9.50 4.63 -4.62
CA THR A 92 8.28 5.11 -5.29
C THR A 92 6.98 4.72 -4.55
N LYS A 93 7.10 4.30 -3.29
CA LYS A 93 5.94 3.94 -2.47
C LYS A 93 4.93 5.09 -2.43
N PRO A 94 3.61 4.80 -2.40
CA PRO A 94 2.60 5.84 -2.42
C PRO A 94 2.68 6.72 -1.17
N ILE A 95 2.14 7.93 -1.26
CA ILE A 95 2.21 8.89 -0.15
C ILE A 95 1.55 8.34 1.11
N LEU A 96 0.43 7.64 0.97
CA LEU A 96 -0.24 6.98 2.09
C LEU A 96 0.68 5.98 2.82
N CYS A 97 1.54 5.24 2.12
CA CYS A 97 2.52 4.34 2.75
C CYS A 97 3.74 5.08 3.33
N ARG A 98 3.99 6.32 2.92
CA ARG A 98 5.00 7.18 3.51
C ARG A 98 4.56 7.73 4.85
N ASP A 99 3.29 8.10 4.93
CA ASP A 99 2.72 8.74 6.09
C ASP A 99 2.11 7.75 7.08
N TYR A 100 2.05 6.46 6.72
CA TYR A 100 1.49 5.41 7.57
C TYR A 100 2.35 5.12 8.81
N PRO A 101 1.72 4.79 9.95
CA PRO A 101 0.29 4.93 10.26
C PRO A 101 -0.17 6.39 10.33
N PRO A 102 -1.45 6.73 10.05
CA PRO A 102 -1.91 8.12 10.04
C PRO A 102 -1.92 8.80 11.42
N GLY A 103 -1.70 8.05 12.49
CA GLY A 103 -1.66 8.59 13.85
C GLY A 103 -1.33 7.52 14.90
N CYS A 104 -1.15 7.96 16.15
CA CYS A 104 -0.72 7.11 17.25
C CYS A 104 -1.73 6.01 17.61
N GLU A 105 -3.03 6.26 17.49
CA GLU A 105 -4.05 5.22 17.76
C GLU A 105 -3.91 4.04 16.81
N GLN A 106 -3.87 4.31 15.51
CA GLN A 106 -3.72 3.27 14.49
C GLN A 106 -2.37 2.55 14.62
N ALA A 107 -1.31 3.30 14.95
CA ALA A 107 0.00 2.74 15.21
C ALA A 107 -0.01 1.74 16.37
N ARG A 108 -0.69 2.03 17.48
CA ARG A 108 -0.87 1.10 18.61
C ARG A 108 -1.70 -0.12 18.20
N ARG A 109 -2.81 0.10 17.50
CA ARG A 109 -3.70 -0.97 17.02
C ARG A 109 -2.96 -2.01 16.18
N ILE A 110 -2.03 -1.56 15.34
CA ILE A 110 -1.20 -2.43 14.47
C ILE A 110 0.02 -2.99 15.20
N GLY A 111 0.35 -2.49 16.39
CA GLY A 111 1.56 -2.86 17.12
C GLY A 111 2.84 -2.34 16.47
N CYS A 112 2.81 -1.12 15.92
CA CYS A 112 3.98 -0.47 15.33
C CYS A 112 5.09 -0.31 16.38
N GLN A 113 6.24 -0.92 16.15
CA GLN A 113 7.39 -0.86 17.07
C GLN A 113 8.13 0.48 17.05
N ALA A 114 7.75 1.40 16.16
CA ALA A 114 8.28 2.76 16.16
C ALA A 114 7.58 3.67 17.19
N LEU A 115 6.46 3.21 17.76
CA LEU A 115 5.87 3.87 18.92
C LEU A 115 6.49 3.30 20.21
N PRO A 116 6.79 4.17 21.19
CA PRO A 116 7.14 3.74 22.54
C PRO A 116 5.95 3.12 23.28
#